data_AF-A0A2H0DFU0-F1
#
_entry.id   AF-A0A2H0DFU0-F1
#
_cell.length_a   1.000
_cell.length_b   1.000
_cell.length_c   1.000
_cell.angle_alpha   90.00
_cell.angle_beta   90.00
_cell.angle_gamma   90.00
#
_symmetry.space_group_name_H-M   'P 1'
#
loop_
_entity.id
_entity.type
_entity.pdbx_description
1 polymer ?
#
loop_
_entity_poly.entity_id
_entity_poly.type
_entity_poly.pdbx_seq_one_letter_code
_entity_poly.pdbx_strand_id
1 'polypeptide(L)'
;MITIIPNWHPIFVHFTLVLLTLSGIVQLSLWVNFTKNVQLTLIQTQKWLTILASVCVVLTVATGGYAFNTVNHDEPSHLAMLDHRFWALITSATFLLGAVFYFLLPKLRSKLSSVFFVTAMILVSVTGYKGAELVYRHGLGVMSLPKTTGEGHQHQHDAATEEQDDGDDADEHNDHDHSNAAHSHSEQNDINEHHETATEEFSIQSLDAAKSVKAFQDALKSGNATLARELLDDQVLIYEGDSAENSADEYANHHMKADMEFLSHMSITQLSQHIQQSEKMALYTGISKIEGKYHDKEISMTSTETMVLKQINHQWKITHIHWSN
;
A
#
# COMPACT_ATOMS: atom_id res chain seq x y z
N MET A 1 9.46 21.22 -6.66
CA MET A 1 8.00 21.32 -6.50
C MET A 1 7.59 20.32 -5.44
N ILE A 2 6.75 20.69 -4.48
CA ILE A 2 6.27 19.74 -3.48
C ILE A 2 5.27 18.81 -4.18
N THR A 3 5.71 17.60 -4.52
CA THR A 3 4.84 16.55 -5.06
C THR A 3 4.06 15.98 -3.88
N ILE A 4 2.86 16.51 -3.61
CA ILE A 4 1.95 15.92 -2.64
C ILE A 4 1.38 14.65 -3.28
N ILE A 5 2.12 13.54 -3.13
CA ILE A 5 1.59 12.23 -3.48
C ILE A 5 0.57 11.85 -2.39
N PRO A 6 -0.65 11.42 -2.75
CA PRO A 6 -1.15 11.17 -4.11
C PRO A 6 -2.17 12.18 -4.66
N ASN A 7 -2.73 13.11 -3.88
CA ASN A 7 -3.83 13.97 -4.33
C ASN A 7 -4.10 15.17 -3.40
N TRP A 8 -4.59 16.28 -3.97
CA TRP A 8 -5.05 17.44 -3.19
C TRP A 8 -6.40 17.20 -2.48
N HIS A 9 -7.15 16.18 -2.90
CA HIS A 9 -8.50 15.91 -2.42
C HIS A 9 -8.57 15.62 -0.91
N PRO A 10 -7.70 14.75 -0.33
CA PRO A 10 -7.65 14.54 1.11
C PRO A 10 -7.44 15.83 1.90
N ILE A 11 -6.67 16.79 1.42
CA ILE A 11 -6.46 18.05 2.17
C ILE A 11 -7.81 18.75 2.38
N PHE A 12 -8.57 18.97 1.31
CA PHE A 12 -9.82 19.70 1.38
C PHE A 12 -10.97 18.91 2.00
N VAL A 13 -11.00 17.58 1.87
CA VAL A 13 -12.06 16.76 2.47
C VAL A 13 -12.05 16.83 3.99
N HIS A 14 -10.88 16.87 4.64
CA HIS A 14 -10.79 17.01 6.10
C HIS A 14 -11.42 18.33 6.58
N PHE A 15 -11.11 19.44 5.91
CA PHE A 15 -11.72 20.73 6.23
C PHE A 15 -13.23 20.71 6.01
N THR A 16 -13.69 20.16 4.88
CA THR A 16 -15.13 20.05 4.57
C THR A 16 -15.87 19.22 5.61
N LEU A 17 -15.33 18.06 5.99
CA LEU A 17 -15.94 17.17 6.98
C LEU A 17 -16.10 17.87 8.32
N VAL A 18 -15.05 18.53 8.81
CA VAL A 18 -15.08 19.26 10.08
C VAL A 18 -16.05 20.45 10.01
N LEU A 19 -15.97 21.26 8.96
CA LEU A 19 -16.76 22.48 8.84
C LEU A 19 -18.27 22.20 8.69
N LEU A 20 -18.66 21.17 7.93
CA LEU A 20 -20.06 20.75 7.82
C LEU A 20 -20.58 20.20 9.16
N THR A 21 -19.76 19.40 9.85
CA THR A 21 -20.12 18.86 11.17
C THR A 21 -20.33 19.97 12.20
N LEU A 22 -19.39 20.91 12.29
CA LEU A 22 -19.50 22.06 13.19
C LEU A 22 -20.67 22.98 12.81
N SER A 23 -20.93 23.18 11.52
CA SER A 23 -22.09 23.95 11.05
C SER A 23 -23.41 23.33 11.50
N GLY A 24 -23.53 21.99 11.47
CA GLY A 24 -24.68 21.27 12.01
C GLY A 24 -24.81 21.41 13.53
N ILE A 25 -23.71 21.26 14.28
CA ILE A 25 -23.69 21.40 15.74
C ILE A 25 -24.08 22.80 16.19
N VAL A 26 -23.53 23.84 15.56
CA VAL A 26 -23.90 25.24 15.85
C VAL A 26 -25.36 25.48 15.49
N GLN A 27 -25.85 24.89 14.39
CA GLN A 27 -27.27 24.98 14.03
C GLN A 27 -28.19 24.31 15.06
N LEU A 28 -27.84 23.14 15.60
CA LEU A 28 -28.58 22.51 16.70
C LEU A 28 -28.55 23.39 17.96
N SER A 29 -27.41 23.99 18.26
CA SER A 29 -27.24 24.89 19.41
C SER A 29 -28.13 26.13 19.32
N LEU A 30 -28.39 26.63 18.11
CA LEU A 30 -29.30 27.77 17.88
C LEU A 30 -30.77 27.45 18.19
N TRP A 31 -31.16 26.17 18.30
CA TRP A 31 -32.51 25.78 18.73
C TRP A 31 -32.66 25.69 20.25
N VAL A 32 -31.58 25.85 21.00
CA VAL A 32 -31.60 25.90 22.48
C VAL A 32 -31.88 27.33 22.95
N ASN A 33 -32.63 27.45 24.07
CA ASN A 33 -32.99 28.74 24.68
C ASN A 33 -31.81 29.36 25.46
N PHE A 34 -30.78 29.81 24.73
CA PHE A 34 -29.67 30.57 25.29
C PHE A 34 -30.01 32.06 25.51
N THR A 35 -29.15 32.75 26.26
CA THR A 35 -29.22 34.21 26.40
C THR A 35 -29.00 34.91 25.07
N LYS A 36 -29.53 36.13 24.92
CA LYS A 36 -29.44 36.92 23.68
C LYS A 36 -28.00 37.11 23.19
N ASN A 37 -27.05 37.33 24.09
CA ASN A 37 -25.64 37.50 23.74
C ASN A 37 -25.03 36.23 23.14
N VAL A 38 -25.32 35.07 23.74
CA VAL A 38 -24.85 33.77 23.23
C VAL A 38 -25.49 33.47 21.87
N GLN A 39 -26.79 33.73 21.69
CA GLN A 39 -27.44 33.55 20.39
C GLN A 39 -26.81 34.41 19.29
N LEU A 40 -26.50 35.69 19.57
CA LEU A 40 -25.84 36.56 18.61
C LEU A 40 -24.46 36.04 18.21
N THR A 41 -23.68 35.55 19.19
CA THR A 41 -22.38 34.89 18.92
C THR A 41 -22.56 33.65 18.05
N LEU A 42 -23.50 32.77 18.37
CA LEU A 42 -23.75 31.56 17.58
C LEU A 42 -24.19 31.89 16.14
N ILE A 43 -25.02 32.92 15.94
CA ILE A 43 -25.43 33.38 14.60
C ILE A 43 -24.21 33.88 13.81
N GLN A 44 -23.32 34.64 14.45
CA GLN A 44 -22.10 35.14 13.84
C GLN A 44 -21.14 33.99 13.50
N THR A 45 -20.97 33.01 14.40
CA THR A 45 -20.19 31.81 14.15
C THR A 45 -20.76 31.01 12.97
N GLN A 46 -22.08 30.78 12.93
CA GLN A 46 -22.75 30.08 11.83
C GLN A 46 -22.49 30.76 10.49
N LYS A 47 -22.50 32.11 10.46
CA LYS A 47 -22.21 32.88 9.25
C LYS A 47 -20.81 32.58 8.71
N TRP A 48 -19.78 32.65 9.55
CA TRP A 48 -18.40 32.39 9.12
C TRP A 48 -18.16 30.93 8.75
N LEU A 49 -18.69 30.00 9.54
CA LEU A 49 -18.66 28.57 9.21
C LEU A 49 -19.29 28.30 7.85
N THR A 50 -20.44 28.90 7.54
CA THR A 50 -21.12 28.69 6.26
C THR A 50 -20.28 29.20 5.08
N ILE A 51 -19.61 30.36 5.23
CA ILE A 51 -18.73 30.90 4.18
C ILE A 51 -17.54 29.97 3.95
N LEU A 52 -16.81 29.62 5.01
CA LEU A 52 -15.62 28.78 4.92
C LEU A 52 -15.96 27.39 4.38
N ALA A 53 -17.02 26.78 4.90
CA ALA A 53 -17.54 25.50 4.45
C ALA A 53 -17.91 25.53 2.96
N SER A 54 -18.59 26.57 2.49
CA SER A 54 -18.98 26.68 1.08
C SER A 54 -17.75 26.70 0.15
N VAL A 55 -16.71 27.43 0.53
CA VAL A 55 -15.44 27.46 -0.21
C VAL A 55 -14.77 26.08 -0.20
N CYS A 56 -14.64 25.45 0.96
CA CYS A 56 -14.04 24.12 1.08
C CYS A 56 -14.83 23.04 0.33
N VAL A 57 -16.17 23.08 0.35
CA VAL A 57 -17.04 22.17 -0.41
C VAL A 57 -16.74 22.27 -1.90
N VAL A 58 -16.69 23.48 -2.46
CA VAL A 58 -16.39 23.68 -3.89
C VAL A 58 -14.99 23.15 -4.23
N LEU A 59 -13.99 23.46 -3.41
CA LEU A 59 -12.62 22.94 -3.61
C LEU A 59 -12.55 21.41 -3.47
N THR A 60 -13.31 20.83 -2.55
CA THR A 60 -13.35 19.37 -2.33
C THR A 60 -13.97 18.65 -3.52
N VAL A 61 -15.08 19.18 -4.06
CA VAL A 61 -15.73 18.62 -5.25
C VAL A 61 -14.83 18.78 -6.48
N ALA A 62 -14.19 19.94 -6.65
CA ALA A 62 -13.27 20.16 -7.79
C ALA A 62 -12.06 19.23 -7.73
N THR A 63 -11.38 19.15 -6.59
CA THR A 63 -10.22 18.27 -6.41
C THR A 63 -10.61 16.79 -6.40
N GLY A 64 -11.81 16.44 -5.93
CA GLY A 64 -12.35 15.08 -6.01
C GLY A 64 -12.70 14.68 -7.44
N GLY A 65 -13.24 15.60 -8.23
CA GLY A 65 -13.46 15.42 -9.67
C GLY A 65 -12.15 15.23 -10.42
N TYR A 66 -11.11 15.98 -10.08
CA TYR A 66 -9.77 15.75 -10.62
C TYR A 66 -9.27 14.34 -10.25
N ALA A 67 -9.26 13.98 -8.97
CA ALA A 67 -8.82 12.67 -8.50
C ALA A 67 -9.59 11.51 -9.14
N PHE A 68 -10.90 11.67 -9.36
CA PHE A 68 -11.76 10.68 -10.02
C PHE A 68 -11.29 10.35 -11.44
N ASN A 69 -10.68 11.32 -12.15
CA ASN A 69 -10.23 11.14 -13.53
C ASN A 69 -8.73 10.82 -13.66
N THR A 70 -7.96 10.88 -12.57
CA THR A 70 -6.48 10.78 -12.65
C THR A 70 -5.86 9.71 -11.76
N VAL A 71 -6.55 9.24 -10.72
CA VAL A 71 -6.03 8.19 -9.84
C VAL A 71 -6.19 6.84 -10.52
N ASN A 72 -5.13 6.02 -10.54
CA ASN A 72 -5.20 4.64 -11.03
C ASN A 72 -6.00 3.77 -10.06
N HIS A 73 -6.90 2.95 -10.59
CA HIS A 73 -7.78 2.09 -9.80
C HIS A 73 -8.33 0.92 -10.64
N ASP A 74 -8.70 -0.17 -9.97
CA ASP A 74 -9.36 -1.33 -10.58
C ASP A 74 -10.89 -1.16 -10.66
N GLU A 75 -11.57 -2.14 -11.23
CA GLU A 75 -13.03 -2.10 -11.41
C GLU A 75 -13.81 -2.05 -10.07
N PRO A 76 -13.51 -2.87 -9.04
CA PRO A 76 -14.15 -2.75 -7.73
C PRO A 76 -13.96 -1.36 -7.09
N SER A 77 -12.75 -0.80 -7.20
CA SER A 77 -12.41 0.53 -6.71
C SER A 77 -13.16 1.61 -7.49
N HIS A 78 -13.34 1.45 -8.81
CA HIS A 78 -14.14 2.36 -9.63
C HIS A 78 -15.60 2.45 -9.15
N LEU A 79 -16.23 1.31 -8.88
CA LEU A 79 -17.60 1.25 -8.38
C LEU A 79 -17.74 1.90 -7.01
N ALA A 80 -16.79 1.66 -6.12
CA ALA A 80 -16.74 2.32 -4.82
C ALA A 80 -16.57 3.84 -4.98
N MET A 81 -15.72 4.30 -5.91
CA MET A 81 -15.55 5.73 -6.22
C MET A 81 -16.83 6.37 -6.74
N LEU A 82 -17.63 5.67 -7.56
CA LEU A 82 -18.93 6.14 -8.02
C LEU A 82 -19.92 6.30 -6.85
N ASP A 83 -19.97 5.33 -5.94
CA ASP A 83 -20.81 5.40 -4.73
C ASP A 83 -20.40 6.59 -3.84
N HIS A 84 -19.11 6.72 -3.51
CA HIS A 84 -18.60 7.86 -2.75
C HIS A 84 -18.92 9.20 -3.44
N ARG A 85 -18.69 9.31 -4.75
CA ARG A 85 -18.97 10.52 -5.53
C ARG A 85 -20.45 10.88 -5.52
N PHE A 86 -21.35 9.90 -5.64
CA PHE A 86 -22.79 10.12 -5.58
C PHE A 86 -23.19 10.76 -4.24
N TRP A 87 -22.75 10.16 -3.12
CA TRP A 87 -22.99 10.72 -1.78
C TRP A 87 -22.33 12.09 -1.60
N ALA A 88 -21.12 12.30 -2.11
CA ALA A 88 -20.41 13.57 -2.01
C ALA A 88 -21.16 14.71 -2.74
N LEU A 89 -21.71 14.45 -3.93
CA LEU A 89 -22.50 15.42 -4.68
C LEU A 89 -23.83 15.73 -3.99
N ILE A 90 -24.52 14.73 -3.44
CA ILE A 90 -25.75 14.95 -2.65
C ILE A 90 -25.46 15.80 -1.41
N THR A 91 -24.41 15.46 -0.64
CA THR A 91 -23.98 16.22 0.54
C THR A 91 -23.65 17.67 0.19
N SER A 92 -22.88 17.84 -0.89
CA SER A 92 -22.45 19.16 -1.36
C SER A 92 -23.63 20.00 -1.84
N ALA A 93 -24.53 19.43 -2.64
CA ALA A 93 -25.75 20.11 -3.08
C ALA A 93 -26.64 20.50 -1.91
N THR A 94 -26.84 19.59 -0.94
CA THR A 94 -27.63 19.85 0.28
C THR A 94 -27.05 21.03 1.07
N PHE A 95 -25.74 21.05 1.31
CA PHE A 95 -25.11 22.13 2.06
C PHE A 95 -25.17 23.47 1.29
N LEU A 96 -24.82 23.46 0.00
CA LEU A 96 -24.79 24.69 -0.82
C LEU A 96 -26.20 25.28 -1.01
N LEU A 97 -27.24 24.46 -1.14
CA LEU A 97 -28.63 24.92 -1.11
C LEU A 97 -28.97 25.56 0.24
N GLY A 98 -28.55 24.94 1.35
CA GLY A 98 -28.67 25.52 2.69
C GLY A 98 -27.98 26.89 2.82
N ALA A 99 -26.79 27.04 2.25
CA ALA A 99 -26.03 28.29 2.21
C ALA A 99 -26.71 29.36 1.33
N VAL A 100 -27.23 28.98 0.17
CA VAL A 100 -28.05 29.85 -0.69
C VAL A 100 -29.27 30.36 0.08
N PHE A 101 -30.03 29.48 0.75
CA PHE A 101 -31.15 29.91 1.59
C PHE A 101 -30.72 30.85 2.73
N TYR A 102 -29.56 30.58 3.34
CA TYR A 102 -29.03 31.36 4.46
C TYR A 102 -28.68 32.81 4.09
N PHE A 103 -28.11 33.02 2.90
CA PHE A 103 -27.63 34.34 2.45
C PHE A 103 -28.61 35.07 1.54
N LEU A 104 -29.25 34.37 0.60
CA LEU A 104 -30.07 34.99 -0.45
C LEU A 104 -31.56 35.05 -0.09
N LEU A 105 -32.02 34.22 0.87
CA LEU A 105 -33.42 34.15 1.27
C LEU A 105 -33.58 34.35 2.80
N PRO A 106 -33.22 35.54 3.34
CA PRO A 106 -33.17 35.80 4.78
C PRO A 106 -34.51 35.61 5.50
N LYS A 107 -35.64 35.67 4.79
CA LYS A 107 -36.98 35.39 5.32
C LYS A 107 -37.24 33.91 5.64
N LEU A 108 -36.52 32.98 4.98
CA LEU A 108 -36.60 31.52 5.20
C LEU A 108 -35.44 30.98 6.06
N ARG A 109 -34.52 31.87 6.47
CA ARG A 109 -33.27 31.58 7.18
C ARG A 109 -33.42 30.75 8.45
N SER A 110 -34.50 30.93 9.21
CA SER A 110 -34.64 30.31 10.54
C SER A 110 -35.24 28.91 10.55
N LYS A 111 -35.87 28.46 9.44
CA LYS A 111 -36.50 27.13 9.37
C LYS A 111 -35.91 26.26 8.29
N LEU A 112 -35.78 26.77 7.06
CA LEU A 112 -35.40 25.94 5.93
C LEU A 112 -33.89 25.66 5.91
N SER A 113 -33.08 26.71 6.01
CA SER A 113 -31.60 26.59 6.03
C SER A 113 -31.11 25.71 7.19
N SER A 114 -31.78 25.77 8.34
CA SER A 114 -31.45 24.96 9.51
C SER A 114 -31.60 23.46 9.28
N VAL A 115 -32.65 23.04 8.56
CA VAL A 115 -32.85 21.63 8.18
C VAL A 115 -31.74 21.17 7.24
N PHE A 116 -31.35 21.99 6.26
CA PHE A 116 -30.27 21.66 5.33
C PHE A 116 -28.92 21.47 6.04
N PHE A 117 -28.57 22.32 7.01
CA PHE A 117 -27.29 22.17 7.74
C PHE A 117 -27.23 20.92 8.62
N VAL A 118 -28.33 20.59 9.32
CA VAL A 118 -28.40 19.35 10.12
C VAL A 118 -28.39 18.12 9.20
N THR A 119 -29.10 18.18 8.07
CA THR A 119 -29.10 17.08 7.08
C THR A 119 -27.71 16.90 6.47
N ALA A 120 -27.03 17.99 6.11
CA ALA A 120 -25.67 17.95 5.60
C ALA A 120 -24.67 17.36 6.61
N MET A 121 -24.84 17.62 7.92
CA MET A 121 -24.03 16.99 8.98
C MET A 121 -24.22 15.46 9.04
N ILE A 122 -25.45 14.98 8.84
CA ILE A 122 -25.71 13.53 8.81
C ILE A 122 -25.13 12.93 7.52
N LEU A 123 -25.39 13.56 6.37
CA LEU A 123 -24.92 13.10 5.08
C LEU A 123 -23.39 13.10 4.98
N VAL A 124 -22.69 14.09 5.54
CA VAL A 124 -21.22 14.12 5.51
C VAL A 124 -20.62 13.00 6.35
N SER A 125 -21.33 12.48 7.36
CA SER A 125 -20.90 11.29 8.10
C SER A 125 -20.95 10.04 7.22
N VAL A 126 -22.00 9.90 6.41
CA VAL A 126 -22.12 8.81 5.41
C VAL A 126 -21.09 8.97 4.30
N THR A 127 -20.94 10.18 3.74
CA THR A 127 -19.92 10.48 2.73
C THR A 127 -18.51 10.22 3.25
N GLY A 128 -18.23 10.58 4.50
CA GLY A 128 -16.97 10.33 5.18
C GLY A 128 -16.70 8.84 5.38
N TYR A 129 -17.70 8.07 5.81
CA TYR A 129 -17.62 6.61 5.88
C TYR A 129 -17.28 5.99 4.52
N LYS A 130 -17.98 6.41 3.46
CA LYS A 130 -17.70 5.96 2.08
C LYS A 130 -16.33 6.39 1.58
N GLY A 131 -15.87 7.59 1.93
CA GLY A 131 -14.51 8.05 1.63
C GLY A 131 -13.45 7.23 2.36
N ALA A 132 -13.69 6.88 3.63
CA ALA A 132 -12.83 6.00 4.40
C ALA A 132 -12.81 4.59 3.81
N GLU A 133 -13.94 4.09 3.30
CA GLU A 133 -14.03 2.81 2.59
C GLU A 133 -13.09 2.77 1.37
N LEU A 134 -13.06 3.85 0.57
CA LEU A 134 -12.10 3.97 -0.54
C LEU A 134 -10.65 3.79 -0.10
N VAL A 135 -10.28 4.43 1.02
CA VAL A 135 -8.89 4.42 1.50
C VAL A 135 -8.54 3.09 2.16
N TYR A 136 -9.37 2.61 3.09
CA TYR A 136 -9.02 1.48 3.96
C TYR A 136 -9.39 0.12 3.39
N ARG A 137 -10.40 0.02 2.51
CA ARG A 137 -10.76 -1.25 1.85
C ARG A 137 -10.17 -1.38 0.45
N HIS A 138 -10.09 -0.26 -0.28
CA HIS A 138 -9.68 -0.26 -1.69
C HIS A 138 -8.29 0.34 -1.92
N GLY A 139 -7.60 0.81 -0.87
CA GLY A 139 -6.25 1.35 -1.00
C GLY A 139 -6.15 2.63 -1.84
N LEU A 140 -7.26 3.35 -2.08
CA LEU A 140 -7.27 4.54 -2.92
C LEU A 140 -6.66 5.73 -2.19
N GLY A 141 -5.75 6.43 -2.85
CA GLY A 141 -5.15 7.65 -2.29
C GLY A 141 -4.17 7.38 -1.15
N VAL A 142 -3.75 6.14 -0.96
CA VAL A 142 -2.51 5.79 -0.27
C VAL A 142 -1.52 5.33 -1.33
N MET A 143 -0.23 5.50 -1.04
CA MET A 143 0.74 4.70 -1.77
C MET A 143 0.39 3.26 -1.42
N SER A 144 0.22 2.41 -2.43
CA SER A 144 0.41 0.98 -2.19
C SER A 144 1.69 0.89 -1.39
N LEU A 145 1.68 0.09 -0.33
CA LEU A 145 2.94 -0.37 0.23
C LEU A 145 3.82 -0.76 -0.96
N PRO A 146 5.14 -0.47 -0.93
CA PRO A 146 6.04 -1.06 -1.90
C PRO A 146 5.54 -2.48 -2.12
N LYS A 147 5.24 -2.85 -3.37
CA LYS A 147 5.17 -4.29 -3.65
C LYS A 147 6.51 -4.76 -3.08
N THR A 148 6.54 -5.52 -2.00
CA THR A 148 5.76 -6.74 -1.96
C THR A 148 6.18 -7.56 -3.16
N THR A 149 7.40 -7.40 -3.70
CA THR A 149 7.85 -8.05 -4.94
C THR A 149 8.12 -9.55 -4.72
N GLY A 150 7.16 -10.20 -4.08
CA GLY A 150 7.10 -11.59 -3.69
C GLY A 150 5.75 -12.10 -4.10
N GLU A 151 5.79 -13.20 -4.82
CA GLU A 151 4.74 -13.69 -5.69
C GLU A 151 3.54 -14.22 -4.89
N GLY A 152 2.74 -13.29 -4.37
CA GLY A 152 1.36 -13.50 -3.92
C GLY A 152 0.37 -13.22 -5.05
N HIS A 153 0.18 -14.25 -5.88
CA HIS A 153 -0.94 -14.61 -6.76
C HIS A 153 -2.09 -13.61 -6.99
N GLN A 154 -2.18 -13.10 -8.22
CA GLN A 154 -3.48 -12.72 -8.78
C GLN A 154 -4.16 -13.96 -9.40
N HIS A 155 -5.26 -14.35 -8.77
CA HIS A 155 -6.27 -15.22 -9.33
C HIS A 155 -6.89 -14.59 -10.59
N GLN A 156 -6.80 -15.27 -11.72
CA GLN A 156 -7.66 -14.99 -12.86
C GLN A 156 -8.37 -16.26 -13.34
N HIS A 157 -9.69 -16.16 -13.38
CA HIS A 157 -10.62 -17.20 -13.78
C HIS A 157 -10.69 -17.32 -15.31
N ASP A 158 -10.72 -18.57 -15.78
CA ASP A 158 -10.76 -18.99 -17.17
C ASP A 158 -11.94 -18.42 -17.99
N ALA A 159 -11.62 -17.98 -19.20
CA ALA A 159 -12.46 -18.22 -20.38
C ALA A 159 -11.54 -18.55 -21.55
N ALA A 160 -11.57 -19.82 -21.96
CA ALA A 160 -10.78 -20.40 -23.03
C ALA A 160 -10.97 -19.70 -24.37
N THR A 161 -9.86 -19.48 -25.10
CA THR A 161 -9.76 -19.75 -26.54
C THR A 161 -8.29 -19.80 -26.97
N GLU A 162 -8.03 -20.70 -27.91
CA GLU A 162 -6.76 -21.14 -28.50
C GLU A 162 -6.11 -20.10 -29.45
N GLU A 163 -4.94 -20.50 -29.97
CA GLU A 163 -4.20 -20.03 -31.17
C GLU A 163 -2.98 -19.13 -30.87
N GLN A 164 -1.75 -19.64 -31.09
CA GLN A 164 -0.90 -19.45 -32.30
C GLN A 164 -0.43 -17.98 -32.44
N ASP A 165 0.81 -17.57 -32.73
CA ASP A 165 1.94 -18.12 -33.48
C ASP A 165 3.10 -17.09 -33.40
N ASP A 166 4.32 -17.56 -33.65
CA ASP A 166 5.49 -16.90 -34.27
C ASP A 166 6.08 -15.52 -33.87
N GLY A 167 7.43 -15.54 -33.78
CA GLY A 167 8.32 -14.61 -34.51
C GLY A 167 8.97 -13.50 -33.68
N ASP A 168 10.22 -13.65 -33.25
CA ASP A 168 11.49 -13.32 -33.93
C ASP A 168 11.86 -11.82 -33.95
N ASP A 169 13.13 -11.60 -33.57
CA ASP A 169 14.05 -10.50 -33.92
C ASP A 169 13.69 -9.07 -33.48
N ALA A 170 14.62 -8.18 -33.16
CA ALA A 170 16.05 -8.17 -32.85
C ALA A 170 16.35 -6.67 -32.60
N ASP A 171 17.41 -6.38 -31.83
CA ASP A 171 18.39 -5.31 -32.13
C ASP A 171 17.91 -3.83 -32.25
N GLU A 172 18.61 -2.80 -31.79
CA GLU A 172 19.87 -2.59 -31.10
C GLU A 172 20.01 -1.05 -30.97
N HIS A 173 20.91 -0.62 -30.09
CA HIS A 173 21.53 0.72 -30.04
C HIS A 173 20.62 1.89 -29.57
N ASN A 174 21.11 2.89 -28.85
CA ASN A 174 22.46 3.42 -28.84
C ASN A 174 22.69 4.25 -27.56
N ASP A 175 23.96 4.24 -27.13
CA ASP A 175 24.55 5.02 -26.07
C ASP A 175 24.23 6.52 -26.14
N HIS A 176 24.12 7.16 -24.98
CA HIS A 176 24.66 8.51 -24.78
C HIS A 176 25.17 8.70 -23.34
N ASP A 177 26.49 8.52 -23.26
CA ASP A 177 27.43 9.10 -22.31
C ASP A 177 27.14 10.59 -22.06
N HIS A 178 27.14 11.04 -20.79
CA HIS A 178 27.67 12.34 -20.37
C HIS A 178 27.85 12.39 -18.85
N SER A 179 29.10 12.15 -18.47
CA SER A 179 29.82 12.87 -17.43
C SER A 179 29.28 14.28 -17.11
N ASN A 180 29.04 14.58 -15.83
CA ASN A 180 29.78 15.69 -15.20
C ASN A 180 29.79 15.64 -13.68
N ALA A 181 30.96 15.98 -13.17
CA ALA A 181 31.35 15.97 -11.78
C ALA A 181 30.91 17.22 -11.02
N ALA A 182 30.86 17.02 -9.71
CA ALA A 182 31.25 17.95 -8.65
C ALA A 182 30.40 19.21 -8.42
N HIS A 183 29.72 19.22 -7.26
CA HIS A 183 29.99 20.24 -6.25
C HIS A 183 29.97 19.61 -4.86
N SER A 184 31.13 19.68 -4.21
CA SER A 184 31.34 19.35 -2.81
C SER A 184 30.79 20.46 -1.92
N HIS A 185 30.22 20.07 -0.78
CA HIS A 185 30.49 20.74 0.48
C HIS A 185 30.57 19.70 1.59
N SER A 186 31.73 19.72 2.23
CA SER A 186 32.17 18.95 3.39
C SER A 186 31.30 19.22 4.61
N GLU A 187 30.98 18.18 5.36
CA GLU A 187 31.13 18.22 6.81
C GLU A 187 31.44 16.82 7.34
N GLN A 188 32.46 16.79 8.18
CA GLN A 188 33.25 15.65 8.61
C GLN A 188 32.66 15.11 9.90
N ASN A 189 32.40 13.80 9.96
CA ASN A 189 32.32 13.06 11.22
C ASN A 189 32.96 11.69 10.99
N ASP A 190 34.19 11.58 11.46
CA ASP A 190 34.94 10.34 11.59
C ASP A 190 34.27 9.45 12.65
N ILE A 191 33.83 8.26 12.22
CA ILE A 191 33.77 7.07 13.07
C ILE A 191 34.24 5.88 12.23
N ASN A 192 35.40 5.37 12.61
CA ASN A 192 36.01 4.14 12.11
C ASN A 192 35.07 2.94 12.27
N GLU A 193 34.64 2.33 11.16
CA GLU A 193 34.25 0.91 11.13
C GLU A 193 34.69 0.29 9.80
N HIS A 194 35.90 -0.27 9.77
CA HIS A 194 36.34 -1.16 8.71
C HIS A 194 37.25 -2.23 9.31
N HIS A 195 36.69 -3.24 9.98
CA HIS A 195 37.34 -4.57 10.05
C HIS A 195 36.51 -5.76 10.63
N GLU A 196 35.24 -6.01 10.27
CA GLU A 196 34.55 -7.23 10.80
C GLU A 196 33.74 -8.10 9.81
N THR A 197 33.52 -7.68 8.56
CA THR A 197 32.56 -8.37 7.66
C THR A 197 32.98 -9.79 7.22
N ALA A 198 34.28 -10.03 6.95
CA ALA A 198 34.74 -11.30 6.40
C ALA A 198 34.78 -12.46 7.42
N THR A 199 34.98 -12.14 8.69
CA THR A 199 35.06 -13.12 9.79
C THR A 199 33.68 -13.60 10.25
N GLU A 200 32.66 -12.75 10.17
CA GLU A 200 31.28 -13.10 10.52
C GLU A 200 30.59 -13.93 9.42
N GLU A 201 30.76 -13.58 8.14
CA GLU A 201 30.22 -14.38 7.03
C GLU A 201 30.76 -15.82 7.01
N PHE A 202 32.07 -16.00 7.26
CA PHE A 202 32.69 -17.33 7.33
C PHE A 202 32.20 -18.15 8.54
N SER A 203 31.93 -17.50 9.67
CA SER A 203 31.37 -18.12 10.87
C SER A 203 29.95 -18.63 10.64
N ILE A 204 29.09 -17.81 10.01
CA ILE A 204 27.68 -18.13 9.71
C ILE A 204 27.58 -19.30 8.73
N GLN A 205 28.38 -19.31 7.67
CA GLN A 205 28.32 -20.34 6.62
C GLN A 205 28.78 -21.73 7.10
N SER A 206 29.45 -21.79 8.25
CA SER A 206 29.90 -23.05 8.86
C SER A 206 28.79 -23.83 9.58
N LEU A 207 27.70 -23.15 9.97
CA LEU A 207 26.56 -23.72 10.68
C LEU A 207 25.72 -24.63 9.78
N ASP A 208 25.34 -25.81 10.29
CA ASP A 208 24.59 -26.80 9.49
C ASP A 208 23.20 -26.29 9.06
N ALA A 209 22.54 -25.48 9.89
CA ALA A 209 21.28 -24.85 9.50
C ALA A 209 21.48 -23.83 8.35
N ALA A 210 22.57 -23.05 8.38
CA ALA A 210 22.89 -22.11 7.31
C ALA A 210 23.19 -22.83 5.99
N LYS A 211 23.83 -24.00 6.04
CA LYS A 211 24.02 -24.86 4.85
C LYS A 211 22.70 -25.35 4.29
N SER A 212 21.74 -25.75 5.14
CA SER A 212 20.41 -26.15 4.69
C SER A 212 19.64 -25.01 4.03
N VAL A 213 19.71 -23.78 4.60
CA VAL A 213 19.11 -22.58 3.98
C VAL A 213 19.72 -22.34 2.60
N LYS A 214 21.05 -22.30 2.51
CA LYS A 214 21.75 -22.09 1.23
C LYS A 214 21.41 -23.18 0.22
N ALA A 215 21.37 -24.44 0.64
CA ALA A 215 21.02 -25.56 -0.24
C ALA A 215 19.59 -25.43 -0.79
N PHE A 216 18.66 -24.92 0.02
CA PHE A 216 17.28 -24.67 -0.41
C PHE A 216 17.21 -23.53 -1.42
N GLN A 217 17.86 -22.40 -1.14
CA GLN A 217 17.94 -21.26 -2.07
C GLN A 217 18.60 -21.67 -3.41
N ASP A 218 19.71 -22.40 -3.36
CA ASP A 218 20.39 -22.93 -4.54
C ASP A 218 19.49 -23.91 -5.31
N ALA A 219 18.70 -24.73 -4.61
CA ALA A 219 17.77 -25.67 -5.22
C ALA A 219 16.64 -24.95 -5.96
N LEU A 220 16.05 -23.89 -5.39
CA LEU A 220 15.08 -23.06 -6.08
C LEU A 220 15.70 -22.39 -7.31
N LYS A 221 16.86 -21.75 -7.15
CA LYS A 221 17.55 -21.04 -8.24
C LYS A 221 17.97 -21.97 -9.40
N SER A 222 18.28 -23.22 -9.11
CA SER A 222 18.70 -24.22 -10.12
C SER A 222 17.57 -25.10 -10.65
N GLY A 223 16.33 -24.92 -10.16
CA GLY A 223 15.19 -25.75 -10.58
C GLY A 223 15.18 -27.17 -10.00
N ASN A 224 15.93 -27.45 -8.92
CA ASN A 224 15.98 -28.77 -8.30
C ASN A 224 14.83 -28.99 -7.30
N ALA A 225 13.64 -29.24 -7.84
CA ALA A 225 12.42 -29.43 -7.05
C ALA A 225 12.49 -30.58 -6.03
N THR A 226 13.21 -31.66 -6.34
CA THR A 226 13.36 -32.79 -5.42
C THR A 226 14.14 -32.39 -4.17
N LEU A 227 15.27 -31.70 -4.34
CA LEU A 227 16.08 -31.24 -3.21
C LEU A 227 15.36 -30.13 -2.42
N ALA A 228 14.72 -29.19 -3.12
CA ALA A 228 13.94 -28.13 -2.48
C ALA A 228 12.85 -28.74 -1.56
N ARG A 229 12.06 -29.69 -2.07
CA ARG A 229 11.03 -30.41 -1.30
C ARG A 229 11.62 -31.22 -0.15
N GLU A 230 12.78 -31.86 -0.34
CA GLU A 230 13.44 -32.63 0.71
C GLU A 230 13.91 -31.74 1.86
N LEU A 231 14.28 -30.48 1.62
CA LEU A 231 14.77 -29.59 2.68
C LEU A 231 13.64 -29.00 3.55
N LEU A 232 12.38 -29.11 3.12
CA LEU A 232 11.20 -28.67 3.85
C LEU A 232 10.69 -29.76 4.80
N ASP A 233 10.16 -29.35 5.96
CA ASP A 233 9.32 -30.20 6.79
C ASP A 233 7.95 -30.41 6.10
N ASP A 234 7.33 -31.58 6.25
CA ASP A 234 6.06 -31.89 5.58
C ASP A 234 4.94 -30.90 5.96
N GLN A 235 5.00 -30.32 7.17
CA GLN A 235 4.05 -29.32 7.67
C GLN A 235 4.63 -27.89 7.66
N VAL A 236 5.57 -27.59 6.76
CA VAL A 236 6.08 -26.22 6.59
C VAL A 236 4.93 -25.24 6.34
N LEU A 237 4.99 -24.08 6.99
CA LEU A 237 4.14 -22.94 6.71
C LEU A 237 4.92 -21.92 5.89
N ILE A 238 4.44 -21.58 4.70
CA ILE A 238 5.09 -20.62 3.80
C ILE A 238 4.16 -19.43 3.62
N TYR A 239 4.63 -18.23 3.98
CA TYR A 239 3.91 -16.98 3.79
C TYR A 239 4.63 -16.12 2.76
N GLU A 240 3.88 -15.66 1.77
CA GLU A 240 4.36 -14.71 0.78
C GLU A 240 3.22 -13.83 0.28
N GLY A 241 3.40 -12.51 0.39
CA GLY A 241 2.36 -11.54 0.06
C GLY A 241 1.10 -11.75 0.91
N ASP A 242 -0.02 -12.02 0.26
CA ASP A 242 -1.31 -12.34 0.86
C ASP A 242 -1.65 -13.84 0.88
N SER A 243 -0.72 -14.68 0.43
CA SER A 243 -0.88 -16.13 0.30
C SER A 243 -0.20 -16.90 1.42
N ALA A 244 -0.74 -18.08 1.72
CA ALA A 244 -0.18 -18.99 2.71
C ALA A 244 -0.36 -20.45 2.25
N GLU A 245 0.73 -21.19 2.27
CA GLU A 245 0.74 -22.64 2.03
C GLU A 245 1.02 -23.37 3.33
N ASN A 246 0.31 -24.47 3.54
CA ASN A 246 0.26 -25.17 4.83
C ASN A 246 0.96 -26.53 4.81
N SER A 247 1.65 -26.88 3.72
CA SER A 247 2.47 -28.09 3.62
C SER A 247 3.50 -28.00 2.51
N ALA A 248 4.55 -28.83 2.59
CA ALA A 248 5.58 -28.88 1.57
C ALA A 248 5.08 -29.46 0.23
N ASP A 249 4.07 -30.34 0.27
CA ASP A 249 3.44 -30.88 -0.95
C ASP A 249 2.54 -29.86 -1.64
N GLU A 250 1.85 -29.00 -0.88
CA GLU A 250 1.08 -27.89 -1.44
C GLU A 250 2.00 -26.94 -2.20
N TYR A 251 3.10 -26.52 -1.58
CA TYR A 251 4.12 -25.70 -2.22
C TYR A 251 4.76 -26.35 -3.45
N ALA A 252 5.19 -27.61 -3.34
CA ALA A 252 5.86 -28.31 -4.44
C ALA A 252 4.96 -28.52 -5.67
N ASN A 253 3.65 -28.65 -5.48
CA ASN A 253 2.70 -28.87 -6.57
C ASN A 253 2.18 -27.56 -7.17
N HIS A 254 2.27 -26.44 -6.45
CA HIS A 254 1.81 -25.13 -6.89
C HIS A 254 2.99 -24.14 -7.04
N HIS A 255 3.30 -23.34 -6.01
CA HIS A 255 4.12 -22.14 -6.18
C HIS A 255 5.59 -22.45 -6.48
N MET A 256 6.16 -23.57 -5.99
CA MET A 256 7.59 -23.88 -6.14
C MET A 256 8.08 -23.83 -7.60
N LYS A 257 7.25 -24.23 -8.57
CA LYS A 257 7.63 -24.20 -9.98
C LYS A 257 7.70 -22.77 -10.51
N ALA A 258 6.78 -21.90 -10.10
CA ALA A 258 6.78 -20.49 -10.46
C ALA A 258 8.02 -19.81 -9.87
N ASP A 259 8.34 -20.06 -8.59
CA ASP A 259 9.55 -19.54 -7.95
C ASP A 259 10.81 -19.96 -8.71
N MET A 260 10.90 -21.24 -9.11
CA MET A 260 12.05 -21.75 -9.87
C MET A 260 12.16 -21.07 -11.24
N GLU A 261 11.05 -20.91 -11.94
CA GLU A 261 11.00 -20.24 -13.23
C GLU A 261 11.43 -18.77 -13.10
N PHE A 262 10.79 -18.02 -12.20
CA PHE A 262 11.12 -16.63 -11.91
C PHE A 262 12.58 -16.48 -11.51
N LEU A 263 13.03 -17.23 -10.50
CA LEU A 263 14.38 -17.13 -9.97
C LEU A 263 15.42 -17.51 -11.03
N SER A 264 15.13 -18.44 -11.96
CA SER A 264 16.09 -18.83 -13.01
C SER A 264 16.56 -17.64 -13.84
N HIS A 265 15.70 -16.64 -14.05
CA HIS A 265 16.00 -15.40 -14.80
C HIS A 265 16.64 -14.28 -13.97
N MET A 266 16.75 -14.45 -12.64
CA MET A 266 17.22 -13.40 -11.75
C MET A 266 18.70 -13.52 -11.36
N SER A 267 19.34 -12.41 -11.06
CA SER A 267 20.60 -12.33 -10.32
C SER A 267 20.29 -11.97 -8.88
N ILE A 268 20.77 -12.78 -7.93
CA ILE A 268 20.51 -12.60 -6.50
C ILE A 268 21.80 -12.19 -5.82
N THR A 269 21.81 -11.01 -5.22
CA THR A 269 22.94 -10.51 -4.41
C THR A 269 22.51 -10.44 -2.96
N GLN A 270 23.10 -11.28 -2.09
CA GLN A 270 22.87 -11.22 -0.65
C GLN A 270 23.42 -9.90 -0.11
N LEU A 271 22.57 -9.06 0.48
CA LEU A 271 22.96 -7.77 1.08
C LEU A 271 23.30 -7.93 2.56
N SER A 272 22.52 -8.73 3.28
CA SER A 272 22.78 -9.08 4.67
C SER A 272 22.16 -10.43 5.00
N GLN A 273 22.78 -11.16 5.93
CA GLN A 273 22.21 -12.38 6.49
C GLN A 273 22.56 -12.48 7.97
N HIS A 274 21.65 -13.03 8.76
CA HIS A 274 21.85 -13.32 10.17
C HIS A 274 21.26 -14.69 10.49
N ILE A 275 21.94 -15.45 11.34
CA ILE A 275 21.42 -16.71 11.85
C ILE A 275 21.61 -16.82 13.36
N GLN A 276 20.55 -17.23 14.04
CA GLN A 276 20.57 -17.59 15.46
C GLN A 276 20.27 -19.07 15.56
N GLN A 277 21.29 -19.88 15.86
CA GLN A 277 21.15 -21.33 15.98
C GLN A 277 21.25 -21.78 17.45
N SER A 278 20.31 -22.62 17.85
CA SER A 278 20.34 -23.43 19.07
C SER A 278 20.50 -24.91 18.70
N GLU A 279 20.56 -25.82 19.68
CA GLU A 279 20.70 -27.26 19.41
C GLU A 279 19.59 -27.83 18.50
N LYS A 280 18.34 -27.34 18.64
CA LYS A 280 17.17 -27.95 17.97
C LYS A 280 16.43 -27.02 17.02
N MET A 281 16.73 -25.73 17.05
CA MET A 281 16.06 -24.71 16.23
C MET A 281 17.05 -23.68 15.73
N ALA A 282 16.81 -23.16 14.54
CA ALA A 282 17.54 -22.02 14.00
C ALA A 282 16.55 -21.00 13.42
N LEU A 283 16.85 -19.71 13.63
CA LEU A 283 16.20 -18.59 12.96
C LEU A 283 17.20 -17.99 11.98
N TYR A 284 16.87 -18.00 10.71
CA TYR A 284 17.61 -17.30 9.66
C TYR A 284 16.80 -16.08 9.20
N THR A 285 17.48 -14.96 8.99
CA THR A 285 16.93 -13.76 8.36
C THR A 285 17.90 -13.26 7.31
N GLY A 286 17.43 -12.99 6.09
CA GLY A 286 18.24 -12.50 4.98
C GLY A 286 17.59 -11.31 4.30
N ILE A 287 18.42 -10.42 3.76
CA ILE A 287 18.02 -9.38 2.81
C ILE A 287 18.84 -9.56 1.54
N SER A 288 18.18 -9.65 0.40
CA SER A 288 18.81 -9.86 -0.90
C SER A 288 18.29 -8.86 -1.93
N LYS A 289 19.17 -8.39 -2.80
CA LYS A 289 18.77 -7.66 -4.01
C LYS A 289 18.55 -8.67 -5.14
N ILE A 290 17.39 -8.62 -5.79
CA ILE A 290 17.04 -9.49 -6.92
C ILE A 290 16.88 -8.59 -8.14
N GLU A 291 17.68 -8.86 -9.18
CA GLU A 291 17.68 -8.07 -10.42
C GLU A 291 17.69 -8.98 -11.64
N GLY A 292 16.89 -8.66 -12.65
CA GLY A 292 16.83 -9.46 -13.86
C GLY A 292 15.74 -8.97 -14.81
N LYS A 293 15.43 -9.79 -15.81
CA LYS A 293 14.37 -9.51 -16.77
C LYS A 293 13.42 -10.70 -16.81
N TYR A 294 12.13 -10.45 -16.60
CA TYR A 294 11.09 -11.49 -16.60
C TYR A 294 9.88 -11.00 -17.39
N HIS A 295 9.40 -11.79 -18.36
CA HIS A 295 8.34 -11.40 -19.31
C HIS A 295 8.53 -9.99 -19.90
N ASP A 296 9.75 -9.72 -20.38
CA ASP A 296 10.20 -8.44 -20.94
C ASP A 296 10.16 -7.20 -20.03
N LYS A 297 9.91 -7.40 -18.74
CA LYS A 297 9.97 -6.35 -17.72
C LYS A 297 11.27 -6.43 -16.95
N GLU A 298 11.94 -5.29 -16.80
CA GLU A 298 13.04 -5.18 -15.85
C GLU A 298 12.51 -5.30 -14.43
N ILE A 299 13.17 -6.16 -13.67
CA ILE A 299 12.90 -6.43 -12.28
C ILE A 299 14.12 -5.95 -11.50
N SER A 300 13.90 -5.07 -10.53
CA SER A 300 14.90 -4.69 -9.53
C SER A 300 14.16 -4.50 -8.21
N MET A 301 14.47 -5.36 -7.26
CA MET A 301 13.77 -5.43 -5.98
C MET A 301 14.68 -5.82 -4.83
N THR A 302 14.19 -5.58 -3.61
CA THR A 302 14.81 -6.05 -2.37
C THR A 302 13.90 -7.06 -1.70
N SER A 303 14.38 -8.30 -1.60
CA SER A 303 13.76 -9.39 -0.86
C SER A 303 14.20 -9.41 0.59
N THR A 304 13.28 -9.71 1.49
CA THR A 304 13.56 -10.13 2.85
C THR A 304 12.99 -11.52 3.09
N GLU A 305 13.80 -12.35 3.71
CA GLU A 305 13.51 -13.76 3.94
C GLU A 305 13.68 -14.05 5.43
N THR A 306 12.70 -14.72 6.02
CA THR A 306 12.80 -15.30 7.36
C THR A 306 12.53 -16.78 7.29
N MET A 307 13.44 -17.60 7.80
CA MET A 307 13.27 -19.05 7.88
C MET A 307 13.43 -19.55 9.31
N VAL A 308 12.52 -20.42 9.74
CA VAL A 308 12.67 -21.19 10.98
C VAL A 308 12.96 -22.64 10.64
N LEU A 309 14.10 -23.13 11.09
CA LEU A 309 14.51 -24.51 10.91
C LEU A 309 14.42 -25.27 12.22
N LYS A 310 14.08 -26.57 12.14
CA LYS A 310 14.15 -27.51 13.25
C LYS A 310 15.02 -28.69 12.90
N GLN A 311 15.73 -29.22 13.89
CA GLN A 311 16.45 -30.48 13.73
C GLN A 311 15.47 -31.65 13.91
N ILE A 312 15.20 -32.36 12.82
CA ILE A 312 14.27 -33.49 12.73
C ILE A 312 15.05 -34.69 12.19
N ASN A 313 15.09 -35.80 12.94
CA ASN A 313 15.86 -37.00 12.57
C ASN A 313 17.33 -36.72 12.22
N HIS A 314 17.97 -35.80 12.96
CA HIS A 314 19.35 -35.33 12.74
C HIS A 314 19.57 -34.55 11.43
N GLN A 315 18.50 -34.14 10.74
CA GLN A 315 18.54 -33.24 9.58
C GLN A 315 17.90 -31.90 9.94
N TRP A 316 18.45 -30.81 9.43
CA TRP A 316 17.82 -29.49 9.52
C TRP A 316 16.76 -29.37 8.43
N LYS A 317 15.50 -29.23 8.85
CA LYS A 317 14.34 -29.03 7.97
C LYS A 317 13.76 -27.64 8.20
N ILE A 318 13.37 -26.98 7.11
CA ILE A 318 12.70 -25.69 7.18
C ILE A 318 11.23 -25.93 7.55
N THR A 319 10.78 -25.32 8.63
CA THR A 319 9.42 -25.47 9.19
C THR A 319 8.56 -24.23 9.02
N HIS A 320 9.17 -23.09 8.74
CA HIS A 320 8.46 -21.87 8.36
C HIS A 320 9.33 -21.05 7.41
N ILE A 321 8.69 -20.46 6.41
CA ILE A 321 9.27 -19.46 5.51
C ILE A 321 8.34 -18.26 5.51
N HIS A 322 8.91 -17.06 5.57
CA HIS A 322 8.21 -15.83 5.27
C HIS A 322 9.07 -15.03 4.29
N TRP A 323 8.53 -14.85 3.08
CA TRP A 323 9.08 -13.97 2.07
C TRP A 323 8.27 -12.69 2.01
N SER A 324 8.98 -11.57 2.06
CA SER A 324 8.46 -10.29 1.62
C SER A 324 9.50 -9.64 0.75
N ASN A 325 9.07 -8.72 -0.06
CA ASN A 325 9.88 -8.14 -1.11
C ASN A 325 9.39 -6.71 -1.32
#